data_AF-F8PH60-F1
#
_entry.id   AF-F8PH60-F1
#
_cell.length_a   1.000
_cell.length_b   1.000
_cell.length_c   1.000
_cell.angle_alpha   90.00
_cell.angle_beta   90.00
_cell.angle_gamma   90.00
#
_symmetry.space_group_name_H-M   'P 1'
#
loop_
_entity.id
_entity.type
_entity.pdbx_description
1 polymer ?
#
loop_
_entity_poly.entity_id
_entity_poly.type
_entity_poly.pdbx_seq_one_letter_code
_entity_poly.pdbx_strand_id
1 'polypeptide(L)'
;MESIGPSIKCLHLQYPQQGSHDMKAVLRDEEGVMTPRLVFHFVFIPVLQLELDLFVQQSNSTCPWHNKNKVLPHRRPDNIFQQSERWNFTDFLVKVHMPYLQQVWEKYACPGHKVYDLVPPAFNAQASAFFAESRYLAVTNNTA
;
A
#
# COMPACT_ATOMS: atom_id res chain seq x y z
N MET A 1 31.66 -6.73 -4.56
CA MET A 1 31.18 -5.68 -3.63
C MET A 1 32.33 -4.73 -3.41
N GLU A 2 32.22 -3.51 -3.91
CA GLU A 2 33.22 -2.47 -3.66
C GLU A 2 33.13 -2.01 -2.19
N SER A 3 34.30 -1.76 -1.58
CA SER A 3 34.40 -1.44 -0.16
C SER A 3 33.86 -0.03 0.11
N ILE A 4 33.10 0.14 1.20
CA ILE A 4 32.55 1.44 1.65
C ILE A 4 33.65 2.33 2.29
N GLY A 5 34.86 1.79 2.47
CA GLY A 5 35.99 2.48 3.08
C GLY A 5 36.37 3.84 2.47
N PRO A 6 36.33 4.02 1.13
CA PRO A 6 36.61 5.32 0.49
C PRO A 6 35.56 6.38 0.83
N SER A 7 34.26 6.05 0.79
CA SER A 7 33.16 6.96 1.13
C SER A 7 33.26 7.44 2.59
N ILE A 8 33.59 6.54 3.51
CA ILE A 8 33.77 6.85 4.93
C ILE A 8 34.93 7.84 5.17
N LYS A 9 36.00 7.77 4.37
CA LYS A 9 37.13 8.71 4.46
C LYS A 9 36.76 10.10 3.97
N CYS A 10 36.00 10.21 2.88
CA CYS A 10 35.53 11.49 2.37
C CYS A 10 34.63 12.21 3.39
N LEU A 11 33.72 11.49 4.04
CA LEU A 11 32.81 12.06 5.04
C LEU A 11 33.50 12.52 6.32
N HIS A 12 34.54 11.80 6.79
CA HIS A 12 35.35 12.25 7.92
C HIS A 12 36.11 13.55 7.63
N LEU A 13 36.53 13.77 6.38
CA LEU A 13 37.20 15.01 5.97
C LEU A 13 36.22 16.19 5.91
N GLN A 14 34.97 15.92 5.52
CA GLN A 14 33.95 16.95 5.35
C GLN A 14 33.26 17.34 6.67
N TYR A 15 33.12 16.41 7.62
CA TYR A 15 32.46 16.63 8.91
C TYR A 15 33.30 16.09 10.09
N PRO A 16 34.46 16.71 10.40
CA PRO A 16 35.43 16.18 11.36
C PRO A 16 34.94 16.16 12.82
N GLN A 17 33.87 16.90 13.15
CA GLN A 17 33.31 17.01 14.49
C GLN A 17 32.15 16.02 14.76
N GLN A 18 31.73 15.24 13.75
CA GLN A 18 30.54 14.40 13.85
C GLN A 18 30.88 13.00 14.41
N GLY A 19 30.12 12.54 15.41
CA GLY A 19 30.32 11.23 16.02
C GLY A 19 29.96 10.06 15.09
N SER A 20 30.55 8.88 15.34
CA SER A 20 30.32 7.65 14.53
C SER A 20 28.84 7.29 14.32
N HIS A 21 27.97 7.59 15.30
CA HIS A 21 26.53 7.35 15.22
C HIS A 21 25.86 8.26 14.18
N ASP A 22 26.16 9.56 14.20
CA ASP A 22 25.60 10.54 13.26
C ASP A 22 26.15 10.34 11.85
N MET A 23 27.39 9.87 11.73
CA MET A 23 28.01 9.58 10.46
C MET A 23 27.37 8.40 9.72
N LYS A 24 26.77 7.43 10.45
CA LYS A 24 25.93 6.39 9.83
C LYS A 24 24.61 6.93 9.28
N ALA A 25 24.05 7.98 9.89
CA ALA A 25 22.84 8.62 9.38
C ALA A 25 23.16 9.41 8.10
N VAL A 26 24.25 10.17 8.11
CA VAL A 26 24.74 10.91 6.94
C VAL A 26 25.15 9.97 5.80
N LEU A 27 25.83 8.85 6.07
CA LEU A 27 26.13 7.82 5.07
C LEU A 27 24.87 7.22 4.43
N ARG A 28 23.76 7.08 5.18
CA ARG A 28 22.49 6.60 4.61
C ARG A 28 21.84 7.63 3.69
N ASP A 29 22.00 8.91 4.00
CA ASP A 29 21.55 10.03 3.17
C ASP A 29 22.43 10.19 1.92
N GLU A 30 23.75 10.03 2.04
CA GLU A 30 24.70 10.22 0.94
C GLU A 30 24.88 8.98 0.04
N GLU A 31 24.74 7.75 0.56
CA GLU A 31 24.87 6.51 -0.24
C GLU A 31 23.55 6.00 -0.86
N GLY A 32 22.49 6.80 -0.94
CA GLY A 32 21.31 6.45 -1.75
C GLY A 32 20.47 5.28 -1.20
N VAL A 33 20.39 5.12 0.12
CA VAL A 33 19.57 4.06 0.76
C VAL A 33 18.07 4.41 0.75
N MET A 34 17.70 5.67 0.48
CA MET A 34 16.30 6.10 0.29
C MET A 34 15.68 5.51 -0.98
N THR A 35 16.48 5.31 -2.04
CA THR A 35 16.02 4.92 -3.37
C THR A 35 15.35 3.54 -3.43
N PRO A 36 15.94 2.44 -2.89
CA PRO A 36 15.31 1.12 -2.96
C PRO A 36 13.95 1.06 -2.27
N ARG A 37 13.79 1.76 -1.14
CA ARG A 37 12.53 1.78 -0.39
C ARG A 37 11.44 2.54 -1.13
N LEU A 38 11.76 3.70 -1.71
CA LEU A 38 10.80 4.48 -2.49
C LEU A 38 10.40 3.75 -3.77
N VAL A 39 11.34 3.10 -4.45
CA VAL A 39 11.04 2.24 -5.60
C VAL A 39 10.15 1.07 -5.19
N PHE A 40 10.44 0.41 -4.07
CA PHE A 40 9.60 -0.66 -3.55
C PHE A 40 8.18 -0.18 -3.25
N HIS A 41 8.00 0.95 -2.55
CA HIS A 41 6.68 1.51 -2.29
C HIS A 41 5.93 1.87 -3.57
N PHE A 42 6.61 2.49 -4.55
CA PHE A 42 6.02 2.93 -5.79
C PHE A 42 5.57 1.76 -6.69
N VAL A 43 6.36 0.68 -6.75
CA VAL A 43 6.06 -0.46 -7.64
C VAL A 43 5.24 -1.53 -6.94
N PHE A 44 5.66 -1.95 -5.75
CA PHE A 44 5.14 -3.16 -5.12
C PHE A 44 3.81 -2.94 -4.41
N ILE A 45 3.62 -1.80 -3.73
CA ILE A 45 2.39 -1.56 -2.96
C ILE A 45 1.14 -1.51 -3.87
N PRO A 46 1.14 -0.80 -5.01
CA PRO A 46 -0.01 -0.82 -5.93
C PRO A 46 -0.31 -2.21 -6.48
N VAL A 47 0.71 -3.00 -6.80
CA VAL A 47 0.55 -4.38 -7.29
C VAL A 47 -0.05 -5.27 -6.21
N LEU A 48 0.47 -5.17 -4.99
CA LEU A 48 -0.05 -5.92 -3.84
C LEU A 48 -1.50 -5.54 -3.56
N GLN A 49 -1.84 -4.24 -3.62
CA GLN A 49 -3.21 -3.78 -3.42
C GLN A 49 -4.15 -4.39 -4.46
N LEU A 50 -3.75 -4.39 -5.75
CA LEU A 50 -4.55 -5.02 -6.81
C LEU A 50 -4.74 -6.52 -6.57
N GLU A 51 -3.70 -7.23 -6.15
CA GLU A 51 -3.79 -8.66 -5.84
C GLU A 51 -4.72 -8.94 -4.65
N LEU A 52 -4.65 -8.10 -3.61
CA LEU A 52 -5.54 -8.18 -2.47
C LEU A 52 -6.99 -7.90 -2.86
N ASP A 53 -7.24 -6.90 -3.71
CA ASP A 53 -8.59 -6.57 -4.18
C ASP A 53 -9.18 -7.73 -5.00
N LEU A 54 -8.38 -8.35 -5.88
CA LEU A 54 -8.78 -9.56 -6.61
C LEU A 54 -9.04 -10.74 -5.68
N PHE A 55 -8.20 -10.93 -4.66
CA PHE A 55 -8.38 -11.98 -3.66
C PHE A 55 -9.68 -11.78 -2.87
N VAL A 56 -9.97 -10.55 -2.43
CA VAL A 56 -11.22 -10.22 -1.73
C VAL A 56 -12.42 -10.50 -2.62
N GLN A 57 -12.38 -10.06 -3.89
CA GLN A 57 -13.44 -10.34 -4.84
C GLN A 57 -13.62 -11.85 -5.03
N GLN A 58 -12.54 -12.60 -5.22
CA GLN A 58 -12.61 -14.05 -5.40
C GLN A 58 -13.15 -14.75 -4.15
N SER A 59 -12.64 -14.41 -2.96
CA SER A 59 -13.04 -15.03 -1.70
C SER A 59 -14.52 -14.77 -1.39
N ASN A 60 -15.01 -13.56 -1.67
CA ASN A 60 -16.41 -13.20 -1.37
C ASN A 60 -17.40 -13.69 -2.43
N SER A 61 -16.96 -13.84 -3.69
CA SER A 61 -17.80 -14.28 -4.81
C SER A 61 -17.76 -15.79 -5.07
N THR A 62 -16.79 -16.53 -4.52
CA THR A 62 -16.70 -17.99 -4.70
C THR A 62 -17.47 -18.73 -3.61
N CYS A 63 -18.01 -19.90 -3.98
CA CYS A 63 -18.64 -20.78 -3.01
C CYS A 63 -17.54 -21.47 -2.18
N PRO A 64 -17.66 -21.51 -0.84
CA PRO A 64 -16.77 -22.30 -0.02
C PRO A 64 -16.74 -23.76 -0.47
N TRP A 65 -15.55 -24.34 -0.54
CA TRP A 65 -15.42 -25.76 -0.87
C TRP A 65 -16.04 -26.63 0.21
N HIS A 66 -16.77 -27.66 -0.21
CA HIS A 66 -17.42 -28.58 0.70
C HIS A 66 -16.40 -29.30 1.59
N ASN A 67 -16.59 -29.22 2.91
CA ASN A 67 -15.77 -29.89 3.90
C ASN A 67 -16.66 -30.64 4.90
N LYS A 68 -16.50 -31.98 4.97
CA LYS A 68 -17.33 -32.85 5.82
C LYS A 68 -17.17 -32.59 7.33
N ASN A 69 -16.04 -32.00 7.73
CA ASN A 69 -15.74 -31.68 9.14
C ASN A 69 -16.15 -30.25 9.53
N LYS A 70 -16.73 -29.47 8.61
CA LYS A 70 -17.07 -28.06 8.83
C LYS A 70 -18.45 -27.75 8.29
N VAL A 71 -19.33 -27.24 9.16
CA VAL A 71 -20.60 -26.64 8.71
C VAL A 71 -20.27 -25.30 8.07
N LEU A 72 -20.47 -25.20 6.75
CA LEU A 72 -20.24 -23.97 5.99
C LEU A 72 -21.57 -23.28 5.70
N PRO A 73 -21.58 -21.94 5.61
CA PRO A 73 -22.69 -21.21 5.03
C PRO A 73 -23.02 -21.77 3.65
N HIS A 74 -24.31 -21.95 3.36
CA HIS A 74 -24.75 -22.62 2.13
C HIS A 74 -24.47 -21.83 0.84
N ARG A 75 -24.05 -20.57 0.95
CA ARG A 75 -23.98 -19.62 -0.16
C ARG A 75 -22.71 -18.77 -0.09
N ARG A 76 -22.41 -18.12 -1.20
CA ARG A 76 -21.34 -17.14 -1.34
C ARG A 76 -21.56 -16.00 -0.33
N PRO A 77 -20.50 -15.52 0.33
CA PRO A 77 -20.58 -14.37 1.23
C PRO A 77 -21.38 -13.19 0.63
N ASP A 78 -21.07 -12.76 -0.59
CA ASP A 78 -21.74 -11.61 -1.22
C ASP A 78 -23.26 -11.79 -1.31
N ASN A 79 -23.73 -12.99 -1.66
CA ASN A 79 -25.15 -13.27 -1.77
C ASN A 79 -25.87 -13.26 -0.42
N ILE A 80 -25.17 -13.66 0.66
CA ILE A 80 -25.72 -13.66 2.01
C ILE A 80 -25.89 -12.22 2.50
N PHE A 81 -24.90 -11.36 2.25
CA PHE A 81 -24.93 -9.97 2.69
C PHE A 81 -25.84 -9.07 1.86
N GLN A 82 -25.91 -9.28 0.54
CA GLN A 82 -26.69 -8.42 -0.36
C GLN A 82 -28.16 -8.84 -0.49
N GLN A 83 -28.49 -10.11 -0.25
CA GLN A 83 -29.83 -10.68 -0.49
C GLN A 83 -30.29 -11.55 0.68
N SER A 84 -30.09 -11.09 1.92
CA SER A 84 -30.47 -11.84 3.14
C SER A 84 -31.94 -12.25 3.16
N GLU A 85 -32.85 -11.36 2.72
CA GLU A 85 -34.30 -11.59 2.64
C GLU A 85 -34.67 -12.77 1.72
N ARG A 86 -33.95 -12.94 0.61
CA ARG A 86 -34.18 -14.03 -0.35
C ARG A 86 -33.92 -15.42 0.24
N TRP A 87 -33.15 -15.48 1.32
CA TRP A 87 -32.69 -16.71 1.93
C TRP A 87 -33.20 -16.91 3.35
N ASN A 88 -34.20 -16.13 3.77
CA ASN A 88 -34.79 -16.17 5.13
C ASN A 88 -33.75 -16.01 6.26
N PHE A 89 -32.64 -15.31 6.00
CA PHE A 89 -31.68 -14.97 7.04
C PHE A 89 -32.07 -13.67 7.72
N THR A 90 -31.95 -13.62 9.05
CA THR A 90 -32.08 -12.39 9.80
C THR A 90 -30.84 -11.53 9.58
N ASP A 91 -31.03 -10.34 9.04
CA ASP A 91 -29.96 -9.36 8.86
C ASP A 91 -29.64 -8.68 10.20
N PHE A 92 -28.42 -8.87 10.69
CA PHE A 92 -27.90 -8.22 11.90
C PHE A 92 -26.95 -7.06 11.58
N LEU A 93 -26.85 -6.64 10.32
CA LEU A 93 -25.97 -5.55 9.92
C LEU A 93 -26.42 -4.23 10.53
N VAL A 94 -25.46 -3.49 11.09
CA VAL A 94 -25.67 -2.11 11.48
C VAL A 94 -25.72 -1.27 10.20
N LYS A 95 -26.91 -0.83 9.81
CA LYS A 95 -27.10 0.03 8.64
C LYS A 95 -26.56 1.42 8.94
N VAL A 96 -25.33 1.68 8.49
CA VAL A 96 -24.71 3.01 8.62
C VAL A 96 -25.11 3.86 7.42
N HIS A 97 -25.62 5.07 7.69
CA HIS A 97 -25.96 6.02 6.64
C HIS A 97 -24.69 6.67 6.07
N MET A 98 -24.48 6.54 4.76
CA MET A 98 -23.24 6.96 4.07
C MET A 98 -22.82 8.42 4.34
N PRO A 99 -23.73 9.40 4.36
CA PRO A 99 -23.39 10.78 4.73
C PRO A 99 -22.73 10.95 6.11
N TYR A 100 -23.00 10.06 7.07
CA TYR A 100 -22.31 10.11 8.37
C TYR A 100 -20.88 9.57 8.27
N LEU A 101 -20.66 8.53 7.48
CA LEU A 101 -19.31 8.01 7.21
C LEU A 101 -18.48 9.05 6.47
N GLN A 102 -19.06 9.76 5.50
CA GLN A 102 -18.37 10.83 4.80
C GLN A 102 -17.91 11.93 5.75
N GLN A 103 -18.74 12.36 6.69
CA GLN A 103 -18.34 13.33 7.72
C GLN A 103 -17.19 12.83 8.60
N VAL A 104 -17.20 11.54 8.95
CA VAL A 104 -16.10 10.91 9.70
C VAL A 104 -14.83 10.85 8.86
N TRP A 105 -14.93 10.51 7.57
CA TRP A 105 -13.79 10.50 6.66
C TRP A 105 -13.20 11.89 6.46
N GLU A 106 -14.02 12.91 6.19
CA GLU A 106 -13.56 14.29 6.07
C GLU A 106 -12.87 14.78 7.35
N LYS A 107 -13.37 14.36 8.52
CA LYS A 107 -12.83 14.76 9.82
C LYS A 107 -11.52 14.06 10.19
N TYR A 108 -11.41 12.74 9.94
CA TYR A 108 -10.30 11.92 10.46
C TYR A 108 -9.39 11.34 9.38
N ALA A 109 -9.86 11.24 8.14
CA ALA A 109 -9.19 10.58 7.03
C ALA A 109 -9.26 11.45 5.77
N CYS A 110 -8.85 12.73 5.90
CA CYS A 110 -8.87 13.68 4.78
C CYS A 110 -8.00 13.14 3.62
N PRO A 111 -8.54 12.97 2.40
CA PRO A 111 -7.82 12.36 1.27
C PRO A 111 -6.51 13.06 0.90
N GLY A 112 -6.40 14.38 1.16
CA GLY A 112 -5.19 15.17 0.89
C GLY A 112 -4.11 15.07 1.97
N HIS A 113 -4.25 14.18 2.95
CA HIS A 113 -3.28 14.06 4.04
C HIS A 113 -2.01 13.32 3.57
N LYS A 114 -0.83 13.88 3.82
CA LYS A 114 0.49 13.36 3.41
C LYS A 114 0.80 11.92 3.84
N VAL A 115 0.05 11.37 4.80
CA VAL A 115 0.21 9.97 5.24
C VAL A 115 -0.25 8.98 4.16
N TYR A 116 -1.10 9.43 3.23
CA TYR A 116 -1.57 8.64 2.09
C TYR A 116 -0.62 8.71 0.90
N ASP A 117 0.38 9.61 0.92
CA ASP A 117 1.43 9.65 -0.09
C ASP A 117 2.37 8.44 0.09
N LEU A 118 2.27 7.46 -0.81
CA LEU A 118 3.13 6.25 -0.80
C LEU A 118 4.63 6.59 -0.90
N VAL A 119 4.93 7.64 -1.66
CA VAL A 119 6.27 8.18 -1.91
C VAL A 119 6.19 9.71 -1.97
N PRO A 120 7.29 10.44 -1.69
CA PRO A 120 7.32 11.88 -1.83
C PRO A 120 6.88 12.35 -3.24
N PRO A 121 6.09 13.43 -3.37
CA PRO A 121 5.56 13.88 -4.66
C PRO A 121 6.62 14.13 -5.74
N ALA A 122 7.79 14.64 -5.34
CA ALA A 122 8.91 14.87 -6.25
C ALA A 122 9.44 13.56 -6.86
N PHE A 123 9.54 12.50 -6.05
CA PHE A 123 9.93 11.17 -6.54
C PHE A 123 8.83 10.56 -7.40
N ASN A 124 7.56 10.68 -6.99
CA ASN A 124 6.41 10.18 -7.76
C ASN A 124 6.42 10.75 -9.18
N ALA A 125 6.59 12.07 -9.34
CA ALA A 125 6.60 12.71 -10.65
C ALA A 125 7.72 12.18 -11.56
N GLN A 126 8.92 11.99 -11.01
CA GLN A 126 10.06 11.46 -11.77
C GLN A 126 9.87 9.97 -12.11
N ALA A 127 9.44 9.16 -11.15
CA ALA A 127 9.21 7.73 -11.34
C ALA A 127 8.07 7.49 -12.34
N SER A 128 6.96 8.21 -12.24
CA SER A 128 5.86 8.12 -13.20
C SER A 128 6.26 8.53 -14.61
N ALA A 129 7.07 9.58 -14.77
CA ALA A 129 7.58 9.98 -16.08
C ALA A 129 8.48 8.89 -16.68
N PHE A 130 9.40 8.34 -15.88
CA PHE A 130 10.26 7.23 -16.29
C PHE A 130 9.46 5.98 -16.68
N PHE A 131 8.47 5.60 -15.86
CA PHE A 131 7.61 4.45 -16.13
C PHE A 131 6.73 4.64 -17.36
N ALA A 132 6.29 5.88 -17.65
CA ALA A 132 5.51 6.17 -18.85
C ALA A 132 6.36 6.14 -20.13
N GLU A 133 7.62 6.56 -20.06
CA GLU A 133 8.58 6.48 -21.17
C GLU A 133 9.01 5.03 -21.45
N SER A 134 9.22 4.26 -20.38
CA SER A 134 9.53 2.86 -20.46
C SER A 134 8.26 2.09 -20.89
N ARG A 135 8.25 1.45 -22.07
CA ARG A 135 7.07 0.75 -22.64
C ARG A 135 6.58 -0.48 -21.84
N TYR A 136 6.87 -0.55 -20.55
CA TYR A 136 6.33 -1.56 -19.65
C TYR A 136 4.95 -1.11 -19.20
N LEU A 137 4.01 -2.06 -19.11
CA LEU A 137 2.59 -1.84 -18.84
C LEU A 137 2.39 -0.79 -17.74
N ALA A 138 1.71 0.30 -18.09
CA ALA A 138 1.42 1.39 -17.17
C ALA A 138 0.88 0.83 -15.86
N VAL A 139 1.65 0.95 -14.79
CA VAL A 139 1.13 0.76 -13.43
C VAL A 139 0.16 1.90 -13.23
N THR A 140 -1.12 1.63 -13.45
CA THR A 140 -2.19 2.58 -13.17
C THR A 140 -2.24 2.74 -11.66
N ASN A 141 -1.49 3.71 -11.15
CA ASN A 141 -1.70 4.21 -9.81
C ASN A 141 -3.14 4.75 -9.81
N ASN A 142 -4.06 3.95 -9.29
CA ASN A 142 -5.49 4.26 -9.23
C ASN A 142 -5.68 5.51 -8.36
N THR A 143 -5.59 6.68 -8.98
CA THR A 143 -6.24 7.89 -8.50
C THR A 143 -7.71 7.76 -8.83
N ALA A 144 -8.50 7.42 -7.81
CA ALA A 144 -9.94 7.66 -7.77
C ALA A 144 -10.20 9.09 -7.26
#